data_AF-A0A350UU08-F1
#
_entry.id   AF-A0A350UU08-F1
#
_cell.length_a   1.000
_cell.length_b   1.000
_cell.length_c   1.000
_cell.angle_alpha   90.00
_cell.angle_beta   90.00
_cell.angle_gamma   90.00
#
_symmetry.space_group_name_H-M   'P 1'
#
loop_
_entity.id
_entity.type
_entity.pdbx_description
1 polymer ?
#
loop_
_entity_poly.entity_id
_entity_poly.type
_entity_poly.pdbx_seq_one_letter_code
_entity_poly.pdbx_strand_id
1 'polypeptide(L)'
;MYDSPDMGEVVGELTNCLAGDIVARLAKDEIKVGMSLPTIMRGHDVEPLFPRGLPSEKMHFTVLDSELILKLAVSKSGDAVGCKPGT
;
A
#
# COMPACT_ATOMS: atom_id res chain seq x y z
N MET A 1 -3.30 6.73 -21.10
CA MET A 1 -4.25 7.55 -20.32
C MET A 1 -3.88 7.65 -18.82
N TYR A 2 -2.99 6.80 -18.29
CA TYR A 2 -2.50 6.86 -16.90
C TYR A 2 -1.28 7.77 -16.66
N ASP A 3 -0.79 8.44 -17.71
CA ASP A 3 0.51 9.10 -17.71
C ASP A 3 0.42 10.63 -17.69
N SER A 4 -0.70 11.18 -17.17
CA SER A 4 -0.76 12.62 -16.96
C SER A 4 0.23 13.03 -15.85
N PRO A 5 0.78 14.26 -15.90
CA PRO A 5 1.61 14.79 -14.82
C PRO A 5 0.93 14.64 -13.45
N ASP A 6 -0.38 14.91 -13.39
CA ASP A 6 -1.19 15.00 -12.18
C ASP A 6 -1.57 13.63 -11.58
N MET A 7 -1.51 12.54 -12.36
CA MET A 7 -1.97 11.22 -11.89
C MET A 7 -1.24 10.74 -10.64
N GLY A 8 0.04 11.09 -10.46
CA GLY A 8 0.78 10.70 -9.26
C GLY A 8 0.28 11.40 -8.00
N GLU A 9 -0.15 12.65 -8.11
CA GLU A 9 -0.77 13.39 -7.00
C GLU A 9 -2.12 12.76 -6.65
N VAL A 10 -2.94 12.46 -7.66
CA VAL A 10 -4.24 11.80 -7.46
C VAL A 10 -4.08 10.44 -6.78
N VAL A 11 -3.13 9.60 -7.21
CA VAL A 11 -2.85 8.30 -6.58
C VAL A 11 -2.31 8.48 -5.15
N GLY A 12 -1.48 9.50 -4.91
CA GLY A 12 -0.98 9.85 -3.59
C GLY A 12 -2.10 10.23 -2.62
N GLU A 13 -2.99 11.13 -3.03
CA GLU A 13 -4.12 11.57 -2.22
C GLU A 13 -5.14 10.46 -2.00
N LEU A 14 -5.41 9.62 -3.01
CA LEU A 14 -6.24 8.42 -2.85
C LEU A 14 -5.66 7.46 -1.80
N THR A 15 -4.33 7.26 -1.85
CA THR A 15 -3.63 6.39 -0.89
C THR A 15 -3.70 6.96 0.52
N ASN A 16 -3.50 8.28 0.67
CA ASN A 16 -3.64 8.96 1.97
C ASN A 16 -5.05 8.85 2.53
N CYS A 17 -6.09 9.02 1.70
CA CYS A 17 -7.49 8.88 2.12
C CYS A 17 -7.78 7.46 2.62
N LEU A 18 -7.35 6.45 1.87
CA LEU A 18 -7.54 5.04 2.23
C LEU A 18 -6.79 4.70 3.53
N ALA A 19 -5.52 5.08 3.64
CA ALA A 19 -4.72 4.81 4.81
C ALA A 19 -5.25 5.56 6.05
N GLY A 20 -5.69 6.81 5.90
CA GLY A 20 -6.31 7.59 6.97
C GLY A 20 -7.58 6.95 7.51
N ASP A 21 -8.45 6.43 6.64
CA ASP A 21 -9.66 5.68 7.07
C ASP A 21 -9.30 4.39 7.80
N ILE A 22 -8.29 3.63 7.34
CA ILE A 22 -7.80 2.45 8.05
C ILE A 22 -7.29 2.82 9.44
N VAL A 23 -6.47 3.88 9.57
CA VAL A 23 -5.99 4.37 10.87
C VAL A 23 -7.16 4.74 11.77
N ALA A 24 -8.16 5.46 11.26
CA ALA A 24 -9.32 5.89 12.03
C ALA A 24 -10.15 4.68 12.53
N ARG A 25 -10.32 3.64 11.71
CA ARG A 25 -11.03 2.41 12.09
C ARG A 25 -10.25 1.63 13.14
N LEU A 26 -8.95 1.43 12.96
CA LEU A 26 -8.12 0.73 13.94
C LEU A 26 -8.02 1.48 15.27
N ALA A 27 -8.01 2.81 15.24
CA ALA A 27 -8.02 3.64 16.44
C ALA A 27 -9.32 3.48 17.27
N LYS A 28 -10.47 3.25 16.62
CA LYS A 28 -11.74 2.94 17.31
C LYS A 28 -11.67 1.61 18.08
N ASP A 29 -10.83 0.69 17.61
CA ASP A 29 -10.57 -0.61 18.24
C ASP A 29 -9.36 -0.56 19.20
N GLU A 30 -8.93 0.65 19.60
CA GLU A 30 -7.78 0.91 20.49
C GLU A 30 -6.40 0.48 19.94
N ILE A 31 -6.31 0.16 18.65
CA ILE A 31 -5.07 -0.20 17.97
C ILE A 31 -4.41 1.07 17.42
N LYS A 32 -3.33 1.51 18.06
CA LYS A 32 -2.55 2.67 17.61
C LYS A 32 -1.60 2.28 16.48
N VAL A 33 -1.83 2.84 15.30
CA VAL A 33 -0.98 2.67 14.12
C VAL A 33 -0.43 4.00 13.64
N GLY A 34 0.82 3.98 13.17
CA GLY A 34 1.45 5.11 12.49
C GLY A 34 1.39 4.91 10.97
N MET A 35 1.24 6.01 10.24
CA MET A 35 1.22 6.03 8.78
C MET A 35 2.46 6.74 8.25
N SER A 36 3.10 6.19 7.21
CA SER A 36 4.17 6.87 6.46
C SER A 36 3.59 7.67 5.31
N LEU A 37 4.40 8.56 4.72
CA LEU A 37 4.03 9.19 3.46
C LEU A 37 3.92 8.14 2.33
N PRO A 38 3.03 8.36 1.35
CA PRO A 38 2.89 7.47 0.21
C PRO A 38 4.12 7.58 -0.69
N THR A 39 4.55 6.44 -1.23
CA THR A 39 5.58 6.37 -2.28
C THR A 39 4.90 6.01 -3.59
N ILE A 40 5.09 6.85 -4.61
CA ILE A 40 4.51 6.64 -5.94
C ILE A 40 5.57 6.08 -6.89
N MET A 41 5.25 4.97 -7.54
CA MET A 41 6.07 4.35 -8.59
C MET A 41 5.29 4.39 -9.90
N ARG A 42 5.95 4.81 -10.99
CA ARG A 42 5.39 4.82 -12.35
C ARG A 42 6.28 3.98 -13.26
N GLY A 43 5.68 3.17 -14.11
CA GLY A 43 6.39 2.36 -15.09
C GLY A 43 5.49 1.28 -15.70
N HIS A 44 5.96 0.69 -16.79
CA HIS A 44 5.34 -0.49 -17.37
C HIS A 44 5.89 -1.74 -16.69
N ASP A 45 5.01 -2.69 -16.34
CA ASP A 45 5.37 -3.96 -15.68
C ASP A 45 6.20 -3.79 -14.39
N VAL A 46 5.94 -2.73 -13.62
CA VAL A 46 6.59 -2.48 -12.33
C VAL A 46 5.80 -3.11 -11.18
N GLU A 47 6.49 -3.81 -10.30
CA GLU A 47 5.93 -4.34 -9.05
C GLU A 47 6.81 -3.91 -7.86
N PRO A 48 6.25 -3.21 -6.86
CA PRO A 48 6.96 -2.91 -5.63
C PRO A 48 7.37 -4.22 -4.93
N LEU A 49 8.57 -4.25 -4.36
CA LEU A 49 9.01 -5.39 -3.56
C LEU A 49 8.07 -5.58 -2.37
N PHE A 50 7.38 -6.71 -2.37
CA PHE A 50 6.46 -7.08 -1.31
C PHE A 50 7.16 -7.99 -0.28
N PRO A 51 6.99 -7.76 1.03
CA PRO A 51 7.62 -8.59 2.05
C PRO A 51 7.27 -10.07 1.88
N ARG A 52 8.28 -10.94 1.93
CA ARG A 52 8.10 -12.40 1.85
C ARG A 52 7.96 -12.99 3.26
N GLY A 53 7.17 -14.04 3.38
CA GLY A 53 7.02 -14.79 4.65
C GLY A 53 6.13 -14.10 5.70
N LEU A 54 5.49 -12.98 5.36
CA LEU A 54 4.49 -12.35 6.21
C LEU A 54 3.07 -12.82 5.83
N PRO A 55 2.16 -12.97 6.81
CA PRO A 55 0.74 -13.00 6.55
C PRO A 55 0.35 -11.86 5.62
N SER A 56 -0.25 -12.20 4.48
CA SER A 56 -0.63 -11.21 3.47
C SER A 56 -1.92 -11.56 2.77
N GLU A 57 -2.60 -10.51 2.32
CA GLU A 57 -3.84 -10.57 1.58
C GLU A 57 -3.73 -9.75 0.29
N LYS A 58 -4.31 -10.28 -0.79
CA LYS A 58 -4.37 -9.63 -2.09
C LYS A 58 -5.82 -9.52 -2.53
N MET A 59 -6.29 -8.29 -2.66
CA MET A 59 -7.64 -7.98 -3.11
C MET A 59 -7.58 -7.45 -4.54
N HIS A 60 -8.48 -7.95 -5.38
CA HIS A 60 -8.65 -7.54 -6.77
C HIS A 60 -9.97 -6.79 -6.90
N PHE A 61 -9.92 -5.60 -7.49
CA PHE A 61 -11.08 -4.77 -7.77
C PHE A 61 -11.13 -4.48 -9.28
N THR A 62 -12.30 -4.64 -9.87
CA THR A 62 -12.57 -4.24 -11.26
C THR A 62 -13.55 -3.08 -11.25
N VAL A 63 -13.18 -1.99 -11.91
CA VAL A 63 -13.97 -0.76 -11.99
C VAL A 63 -13.93 -0.26 -13.43
N LEU A 64 -15.10 -0.20 -14.08
CA LEU A 64 -15.23 0.31 -15.47
C LEU A 64 -14.19 -0.33 -16.42
N ASP A 65 -14.09 -1.65 -16.41
CA ASP A 65 -13.13 -2.46 -17.20
C ASP A 65 -11.65 -2.18 -16.90
N SER A 66 -11.35 -1.49 -15.81
CA SER A 66 -9.99 -1.28 -15.29
C SER A 66 -9.76 -2.10 -14.02
N GLU A 67 -8.51 -2.50 -13.77
CA GLU A 67 -8.14 -3.28 -12.60
C GLU A 67 -7.38 -2.44 -11.57
N LEU A 68 -7.70 -2.65 -10.30
CA LEU A 68 -6.95 -2.15 -9.15
C LEU A 68 -6.63 -3.34 -8.24
N ILE A 69 -5.37 -3.44 -7.82
CA ILE A 69 -4.92 -4.48 -6.90
C ILE A 69 -4.45 -3.83 -5.60
N LEU A 70 -5.02 -4.25 -4.48
CA LEU A 70 -4.56 -3.88 -3.14
C LEU A 70 -3.86 -5.08 -2.50
N LYS A 71 -2.62 -4.90 -2.06
CA LYS A 71 -1.84 -5.92 -1.33
C LYS A 71 -1.58 -5.41 0.09
N LEU A 72 -1.88 -6.24 1.09
CA LEU A 72 -1.65 -5.96 2.49
C LEU A 72 -0.75 -7.04 3.07
N ALA A 73 0.35 -6.66 3.75
CA ALA A 73 1.16 -7.57 4.55
C ALA A 73 1.18 -7.07 5.99
N VAL A 74 1.13 -8.00 6.94
CA VAL A 74 1.11 -7.69 8.37
C VAL A 74 2.24 -8.46 9.05
N SER A 75 3.00 -7.79 9.90
CA SER A 75 3.99 -8.41 10.78
C SER A 75 3.66 -8.13 12.24
N LYS A 76 4.22 -8.94 13.14
CA LYS A 76 4.24 -8.59 14.56
C LYS A 76 5.34 -7.57 14.79
N SER A 77 5.15 -6.75 15.83
CA SER A 77 6.19 -5.83 16.29
C SER A 77 7.47 -6.61 16.65
N GLY A 78 8.60 -6.26 16.02
CA GLY A 78 9.90 -6.90 16.24
C GLY A 78 10.31 -7.92 15.17
N ASP A 79 9.41 -8.35 14.30
CA ASP A 79 9.77 -9.15 13.13
C ASP A 79 10.39 -8.23 12.06
N ALA A 80 11.54 -8.63 11.50
CA ALA A 80 12.19 -7.87 10.44
C ALA A 80 11.32 -7.89 9.17
N VAL A 81 10.71 -6.74 8.86
CA VAL A 81 10.00 -6.53 7.59
C VAL A 81 11.05 -6.21 6.51
N GLY A 82 11.72 -7.25 6.02
CA GLY A 82 12.62 -7.18 4.86
C GLY A 82 14.04 -7.69 5.11
N CYS A 83 14.62 -8.31 4.08
CA CYS A 83 16.07 -8.48 3.98
C CYS A 83 16.71 -7.10 3.82
N LYS A 84 17.77 -6.83 4.60
CA LYS A 84 18.67 -5.72 4.29
C LYS A 84 19.26 -5.97 2.88
N PRO A 85 19.29 -4.98 1.98
CA PRO A 85 19.99 -5.14 0.72
C PRO A 85 21.47 -5.45 1.00
N GLY A 86 21.98 -6.60 0.54
CA GLY A 86 23.41 -6.92 0.59
C GLY A 86 23.87 -7.97 1.62
N THR A 87 23.00 -8.84 2.13
CA THR A 87 23.40 -10.05 2.88
C THR A 87 22.69 -11.28 2.36
#